data_AF-A0A2G5W533-F1
#
_entry.id   AF-A0A2G5W533-F1
#
_cell.length_a   1.000
_cell.length_b   1.000
_cell.length_c   1.000
_cell.angle_alpha   90.00
_cell.angle_beta   90.00
_cell.angle_gamma   90.00
#
_symmetry.space_group_name_H-M   'P 1'
#
loop_
_entity.id
_entity.type
_entity.pdbx_description
1 polymer ?
#
loop_
_entity_poly.entity_id
_entity_poly.type
_entity_poly.pdbx_seq_one_letter_code
_entity_poly.pdbx_strand_id
1 'polypeptide(L)'
;MEKTCKTCGVTKSVNEFEKRVDSRDGYRQQCKVCKKKHSTYSKAKWAENDHISFWRVRSYSFNNAKGRKTGIAAKVIINSEPVSGMELKLLYDTDPCCHYCRVPLSRENIVFDHKQPLSREGKHEINNIAISCGDCNNLKGIRNMEEFQKFLLDYISRF
;
A
#
# COMPACT_ATOMS: atom_id res chain seq x y z
N MET A 1 30.32 -23.68 -27.99
CA MET A 1 29.20 -24.32 -27.26
C MET A 1 27.93 -23.56 -27.57
N GLU A 2 26.85 -24.26 -27.89
CA GLU A 2 25.56 -23.65 -28.24
C GLU A 2 24.48 -24.07 -27.24
N LYS A 3 23.43 -23.25 -27.12
CA LYS A 3 22.30 -23.46 -26.22
C LYS A 3 21.02 -22.96 -26.85
N THR A 4 19.94 -23.74 -26.72
CA THR A 4 18.59 -23.34 -27.15
C THR A 4 17.90 -22.51 -26.07
N CYS A 5 17.43 -21.33 -26.46
CA CYS A 5 16.68 -20.46 -25.57
C CYS A 5 15.25 -20.99 -25.37
N LYS A 6 14.83 -21.23 -24.12
CA LYS A 6 13.47 -21.71 -23.81
C LYS A 6 12.34 -20.72 -24.12
N THR A 7 12.64 -19.43 -24.29
CA THR A 7 11.64 -18.39 -24.56
C THR A 7 11.39 -18.20 -26.06
N CYS A 8 12.45 -18.14 -26.88
CA CYS A 8 12.33 -17.90 -28.33
C CYS A 8 12.57 -19.14 -29.20
N GLY A 9 12.99 -20.27 -28.61
CA GLY A 9 13.24 -21.52 -29.34
C GLY A 9 14.53 -21.54 -30.18
N VAL A 10 15.22 -20.41 -30.34
CA VAL A 10 16.41 -20.32 -31.18
C VAL A 10 17.65 -20.86 -30.46
N THR A 11 18.43 -21.70 -31.16
CA THR A 11 19.77 -22.14 -30.75
C THR A 11 20.78 -21.03 -31.02
N LYS A 12 21.52 -20.62 -29.98
CA LYS A 12 22.48 -19.51 -30.03
C LYS A 12 23.77 -19.88 -29.31
N SER A 13 24.82 -19.12 -29.56
CA SER A 13 26.05 -19.19 -28.76
C SER A 13 25.74 -18.98 -27.27
N VAL A 14 26.43 -19.71 -26.40
CA VAL A 14 26.32 -19.56 -24.93
C VAL A 14 26.65 -18.13 -24.45
N ASN A 15 27.41 -17.36 -25.25
CA ASN A 15 27.70 -15.95 -24.96
C ASN A 15 26.44 -15.06 -25.02
N GLU A 16 25.38 -15.51 -25.69
CA GLU A 16 24.07 -14.86 -25.72
C GLU A 16 23.24 -15.13 -24.47
N PHE A 17 23.80 -15.84 -23.49
CA PHE A 17 23.18 -16.17 -22.21
C PHE A 17 24.03 -15.60 -21.07
N GLU A 18 23.38 -15.21 -19.97
CA GLU A 18 24.09 -14.79 -18.76
C GLU A 18 24.47 -16.00 -17.91
N LYS A 19 25.62 -15.91 -17.25
CA LYS A 19 26.06 -16.91 -16.28
C LYS A 19 25.15 -16.93 -15.05
N ARG A 20 24.90 -18.13 -14.52
CA ARG A 20 24.06 -18.36 -13.35
C ARG A 20 24.52 -19.64 -12.64
N VAL A 21 25.01 -19.49 -11.40
CA VAL A 21 25.71 -20.55 -10.65
C VAL A 21 24.83 -21.74 -10.29
N ASP A 22 23.54 -21.52 -10.10
CA ASP A 22 22.54 -22.55 -9.77
C ASP A 22 21.94 -23.22 -11.02
N SER A 23 22.43 -22.91 -12.22
CA SER A 23 21.99 -23.56 -13.46
C SER A 23 22.89 -24.76 -13.79
N ARG A 24 22.28 -25.87 -14.24
CA ARG A 24 22.97 -27.14 -14.55
C ARG A 24 24.19 -26.99 -15.47
N ASP A 25 24.13 -26.07 -16.44
CA ASP A 25 25.19 -25.79 -17.40
C ASP A 25 25.92 -24.46 -17.12
N GLY A 26 25.61 -23.81 -15.99
CA GLY A 26 26.17 -22.52 -15.60
C GLY A 26 25.57 -21.31 -16.33
N TYR A 27 24.55 -21.49 -17.17
CA TYR A 27 23.92 -20.41 -17.94
C TYR A 27 22.40 -20.36 -17.77
N ARG A 28 21.81 -19.16 -17.87
CA ARG A 28 20.35 -19.00 -17.86
C ARG A 28 19.69 -19.77 -19.03
N GLN A 29 18.47 -20.25 -18.82
CA GLN A 29 17.67 -20.93 -19.85
C GLN A 29 17.14 -19.99 -20.95
N GLN A 30 17.15 -18.68 -20.69
CA GLN A 30 16.68 -17.65 -21.61
C GLN A 30 17.85 -16.78 -22.08
N CYS A 31 17.84 -16.38 -23.36
CA CYS A 31 18.87 -15.50 -23.92
C CYS A 31 18.73 -14.06 -23.40
N LYS A 32 19.81 -13.28 -23.49
CA LYS A 32 19.89 -11.87 -23.04
C LYS A 32 18.79 -11.00 -23.65
N VAL A 33 18.48 -11.18 -24.93
CA VAL A 33 17.40 -10.46 -25.63
C VAL A 33 16.03 -10.75 -25.02
N CYS A 34 15.69 -12.03 -24.85
CA CYS A 34 14.43 -12.44 -24.23
C CYS A 34 14.33 -11.97 -22.78
N LYS A 35 15.42 -12.05 -22.02
CA LYS A 35 15.49 -11.50 -20.65
C LYS A 35 15.22 -10.00 -20.65
N LYS A 36 15.85 -9.22 -21.55
CA LYS A 36 15.65 -7.77 -21.65
C LYS A 36 14.21 -7.42 -22.00
N LYS A 37 13.60 -8.12 -22.95
CA LYS A 37 12.17 -7.96 -23.30
C LYS A 37 11.26 -8.25 -22.10
N HIS A 38 11.46 -9.38 -21.40
CA HIS A 38 10.69 -9.71 -20.21
C HIS A 38 10.88 -8.69 -19.08
N SER A 39 12.12 -8.20 -18.89
CA SER A 39 12.41 -7.16 -17.91
C SER A 39 11.70 -5.85 -18.25
N THR A 40 11.65 -5.47 -19.53
CA THR A 40 10.98 -4.24 -19.99
C THR A 40 9.46 -4.35 -19.85
N TYR A 41 8.87 -5.46 -20.28
CA TYR A 41 7.45 -5.76 -20.06
C TYR A 41 7.08 -5.76 -18.58
N SER A 42 7.88 -6.45 -17.77
CA SER A 42 7.72 -6.43 -16.31
C SER A 42 7.77 -4.99 -15.84
N LYS A 43 8.83 -4.23 -16.11
CA LYS A 43 8.97 -2.84 -15.65
C LYS A 43 7.81 -1.95 -16.07
N ALA A 44 7.31 -2.07 -17.30
CA ALA A 44 6.13 -1.34 -17.76
C ALA A 44 4.88 -1.74 -16.96
N LYS A 45 4.67 -3.03 -16.75
CA LYS A 45 3.60 -3.55 -15.88
C LYS A 45 3.77 -3.11 -14.42
N TRP A 46 4.99 -3.04 -13.89
CA TRP A 46 5.28 -2.55 -12.54
C TRP A 46 5.13 -1.04 -12.46
N ALA A 47 5.41 -0.28 -13.52
CA ALA A 47 5.18 1.17 -13.60
C ALA A 47 3.68 1.49 -13.65
N GLU A 48 2.90 0.71 -14.40
CA GLU A 48 1.43 0.79 -14.45
C GLU A 48 0.79 0.34 -13.12
N ASN A 49 1.40 -0.66 -12.46
CA ASN A 49 1.03 -1.11 -11.10
C ASN A 49 1.72 -0.33 -9.97
N ASP A 50 2.56 0.66 -10.27
CA ASP A 50 3.38 1.36 -9.26
C ASP A 50 2.49 2.17 -8.31
N HIS A 51 1.29 2.51 -8.78
CA HIS A 51 0.26 3.09 -7.94
C HIS A 51 -0.37 2.05 -7.00
N ILE A 52 -0.66 0.82 -7.45
CA ILE A 52 -1.32 -0.17 -6.59
C ILE A 52 -0.37 -0.82 -5.59
N SER A 53 0.92 -0.96 -5.92
CA SER A 53 1.93 -1.51 -5.01
C SER A 53 2.01 -0.68 -3.72
N PHE A 54 2.02 0.65 -3.85
CA PHE A 54 1.95 1.59 -2.73
C PHE A 54 0.74 1.28 -1.82
N TRP A 55 -0.46 1.20 -2.40
CA TRP A 55 -1.68 0.94 -1.63
C TRP A 55 -1.73 -0.46 -1.02
N ARG A 56 -1.15 -1.47 -1.67
CA ARG A 56 -1.04 -2.83 -1.12
C ARG A 56 -0.13 -2.86 0.10
N VAL A 57 1.00 -2.16 0.06
CA VAL A 57 1.90 -2.03 1.22
C VAL A 57 1.20 -1.29 2.36
N ARG A 58 0.51 -0.18 2.06
CA ARG A 58 -0.25 0.58 3.06
C ARG A 58 -1.37 -0.27 3.68
N SER A 59 -2.13 -0.99 2.86
CA SER A 59 -3.17 -1.94 3.31
C SER A 59 -2.58 -3.02 4.20
N TYR A 60 -1.47 -3.65 3.80
CA TYR A 60 -0.80 -4.65 4.62
C TYR A 60 -0.42 -4.11 6.01
N SER A 61 0.20 -2.93 6.08
CA SER A 61 0.55 -2.28 7.34
C SER A 61 -0.68 -1.88 8.17
N PHE A 62 -1.73 -1.41 7.52
CA PHE A 62 -2.95 -0.94 8.19
C PHE A 62 -3.72 -2.08 8.87
N ASN A 63 -3.79 -3.23 8.20
CA ASN A 63 -4.39 -4.48 8.69
C ASN A 63 -3.48 -5.23 9.68
N ASN A 64 -2.26 -4.75 9.95
CA ASN A 64 -1.34 -5.43 10.86
C ASN A 64 -1.65 -5.10 12.32
N ALA A 65 -2.09 -6.09 13.09
CA ALA A 65 -2.35 -5.96 14.52
C ALA A 65 -1.09 -6.07 15.40
N LYS A 66 0.06 -6.56 14.88
CA LYS A 66 1.27 -6.85 15.67
C LYS A 66 1.86 -5.64 16.38
N GLY A 67 1.71 -4.43 15.81
CA GLY A 67 2.20 -3.19 16.41
C GLY A 67 1.26 -2.57 17.45
N ARG A 68 0.05 -3.11 17.59
CA ARG A 68 -0.96 -2.63 18.53
C ARG A 68 -0.89 -3.56 19.75
N LYS A 69 -0.73 -3.00 20.96
CA LYS A 69 -0.73 -3.77 22.23
C LYS A 69 -1.96 -4.69 22.25
N THR A 70 -1.94 -5.78 23.04
CA THR A 70 -2.98 -6.84 23.19
C THR A 70 -4.38 -6.36 23.64
N GLY A 71 -4.69 -5.07 23.50
CA GLY A 71 -5.98 -4.46 23.79
C GLY A 71 -7.02 -4.61 22.68
N ILE A 72 -8.16 -3.98 22.91
CA ILE A 72 -9.37 -4.04 22.08
C ILE A 72 -9.07 -3.80 20.60
N ALA A 73 -8.25 -2.80 20.26
CA ALA A 73 -7.94 -2.45 18.88
C ALA A 73 -7.31 -3.61 18.09
N ALA A 74 -6.34 -4.34 18.68
CA ALA A 74 -5.70 -5.47 18.01
C ALA A 74 -6.71 -6.59 17.73
N LYS A 75 -7.60 -6.87 18.70
CA LYS A 75 -8.67 -7.88 18.54
C LYS A 75 -9.64 -7.51 17.43
N VAL A 76 -10.06 -6.25 17.36
CA VAL A 76 -10.97 -5.78 16.31
C VAL A 76 -10.37 -6.04 14.93
N ILE A 77 -9.10 -5.71 14.72
CA ILE A 77 -8.43 -5.91 13.41
C ILE A 77 -8.30 -7.38 13.06
N ILE A 78 -7.87 -8.23 14.01
CA ILE A 78 -7.71 -9.66 13.79
C ILE A 78 -9.04 -10.32 13.39
N ASN A 79 -10.15 -9.82 13.94
CA ASN A 79 -11.49 -10.37 13.72
C ASN A 79 -12.27 -9.64 12.60
N SER A 80 -11.64 -8.74 11.85
CA SER A 80 -12.27 -8.02 10.74
C SER A 80 -11.75 -8.50 9.41
N GLU A 81 -12.57 -8.38 8.36
CA GLU A 81 -12.11 -8.56 6.99
C GLU A 81 -11.04 -7.50 6.65
N PRO A 82 -9.94 -7.88 5.97
CA PRO A 82 -8.88 -6.94 5.65
C PRO A 82 -9.35 -5.84 4.69
N VAL A 83 -9.03 -4.59 5.00
CA VAL A 83 -9.28 -3.47 4.09
C VAL A 83 -8.26 -3.52 2.95
N SER A 84 -8.74 -3.65 1.73
CA SER A 84 -7.89 -3.85 0.55
C SER A 84 -7.16 -2.56 0.13
N GLY A 85 -6.03 -2.72 -0.57
CA GLY A 85 -5.34 -1.58 -1.17
C GLY A 85 -6.19 -0.83 -2.20
N MET A 86 -7.13 -1.51 -2.87
CA MET A 86 -8.02 -0.87 -3.84
C MET A 86 -9.05 0.04 -3.15
N GLU A 87 -9.59 -0.38 -2.01
CA GLU A 87 -10.49 0.47 -1.20
C GLU A 87 -9.77 1.71 -0.68
N LEU A 88 -8.53 1.55 -0.18
CA LEU A 88 -7.71 2.68 0.26
C LEU A 88 -7.39 3.65 -0.89
N LYS A 89 -7.11 3.12 -2.09
CA LYS A 89 -6.89 3.90 -3.31
C LYS A 89 -8.15 4.68 -3.69
N LEU A 90 -9.30 4.01 -3.75
CA LEU A 90 -10.57 4.63 -4.12
C LEU A 90 -10.93 5.75 -3.15
N LEU A 91 -10.73 5.53 -1.85
CA LEU A 91 -10.94 6.55 -0.83
C LEU A 91 -10.08 7.81 -1.10
N TYR A 92 -8.82 7.62 -1.49
CA TYR A 92 -7.90 8.73 -1.82
C TYR A 92 -8.28 9.44 -3.12
N ASP A 93 -8.55 8.69 -4.19
CA ASP A 93 -8.86 9.26 -5.49
C ASP A 93 -10.19 10.03 -5.48
N THR A 94 -11.12 9.67 -4.58
CA THR A 94 -12.43 10.34 -4.46
C THR A 94 -12.31 11.74 -3.86
N ASP A 95 -11.49 11.90 -2.81
CA ASP A 95 -11.31 13.18 -2.13
C ASP A 95 -9.91 13.24 -1.48
N PRO A 96 -8.87 13.70 -2.21
CA PRO A 96 -7.49 13.71 -1.74
C PRO A 96 -7.22 14.90 -0.79
N CYS A 97 -8.14 15.13 0.15
CA CYS A 97 -8.03 16.15 1.18
C CYS A 97 -8.16 15.50 2.56
N CYS A 98 -7.56 16.12 3.58
CA CYS A 98 -7.80 15.72 4.96
C CYS A 98 -9.30 15.83 5.27
N HIS A 99 -9.90 14.76 5.76
CA HIS A 99 -11.32 14.72 6.10
C HIS A 99 -11.71 15.80 7.12
N TYR A 100 -10.77 16.17 7.99
CA TYR A 100 -11.01 17.08 9.11
C TYR A 100 -10.69 18.54 8.77
N CYS A 101 -9.44 18.86 8.41
CA CYS A 101 -9.01 20.23 8.15
C CYS A 101 -9.04 20.63 6.66
N ARG A 102 -9.41 19.70 5.77
CA ARG A 102 -9.52 19.93 4.32
C ARG A 102 -8.22 20.31 3.59
N VAL A 103 -7.05 20.26 4.24
CA VAL A 103 -5.77 20.45 3.55
C VAL A 103 -5.61 19.39 2.45
N PRO A 104 -5.17 19.75 1.22
CA PRO A 104 -4.85 18.78 0.19
C PRO A 104 -3.73 17.83 0.65
N LEU A 105 -3.85 16.56 0.31
CA LEU A 105 -2.88 15.53 0.70
C LEU A 105 -2.28 14.85 -0.52
N SER A 106 -0.97 14.64 -0.48
CA SER A 106 -0.29 13.72 -1.38
C SER A 106 -0.28 12.31 -0.80
N ARG A 107 -0.02 11.31 -1.63
CA ARG A 107 0.10 9.90 -1.20
C ARG A 107 1.10 9.70 -0.06
N GLU A 108 2.13 10.52 0.00
CA GLU A 108 3.21 10.42 0.99
C GLU A 108 2.77 10.96 2.36
N ASN A 109 1.81 11.89 2.40
CA ASN A 109 1.42 12.63 3.61
C ASN A 109 0.05 12.23 4.18
N ILE A 110 -0.65 11.28 3.54
CA ILE A 110 -1.92 10.74 4.04
C ILE A 110 -1.73 9.75 5.19
N VAL A 111 -2.67 9.79 6.12
CA VAL A 111 -2.87 8.81 7.19
C VAL A 111 -4.30 8.28 7.12
N PHE A 112 -4.46 6.96 7.29
CA PHE A 112 -5.75 6.33 7.42
C PHE A 112 -6.14 6.28 8.88
N ASP A 113 -7.17 7.04 9.24
CA ASP A 113 -7.67 7.17 10.60
C ASP A 113 -9.05 6.50 10.74
N HIS A 114 -9.33 5.95 11.92
CA HIS A 114 -10.64 5.38 12.24
C HIS A 114 -11.56 6.47 12.80
N LYS A 115 -12.61 6.83 12.07
CA LYS A 115 -13.61 7.86 12.44
C LYS A 115 -14.18 7.60 13.84
N GLN A 116 -14.63 6.37 14.10
CA GLN A 116 -14.83 5.81 15.43
C GLN A 116 -13.57 5.02 15.81
N PRO A 117 -12.82 5.41 16.85
CA PRO A 117 -11.60 4.71 17.25
C PRO A 117 -11.85 3.24 17.60
N LEU A 118 -10.92 2.36 17.21
CA LEU A 118 -11.02 0.92 17.51
C LEU A 118 -11.06 0.62 19.02
N SER A 119 -10.42 1.46 19.84
CA SER A 119 -10.45 1.33 21.31
C SER A 119 -11.80 1.72 21.92
N ARG A 120 -12.70 2.32 21.12
CA ARG A 120 -14.06 2.71 21.50
C ARG A 120 -15.05 1.99 20.59
N GLU A 121 -14.84 0.69 20.38
CA GLU A 121 -15.74 -0.20 19.65
C GLU A 121 -15.95 0.15 18.16
N GLY A 122 -15.09 1.01 17.60
CA GLY A 122 -15.08 1.27 16.16
C GLY A 122 -14.67 0.04 15.37
N LYS A 123 -15.31 -0.17 14.22
CA LYS A 123 -15.04 -1.31 13.32
C LYS A 123 -13.82 -1.05 12.43
N HIS A 124 -13.12 -2.11 12.04
CA HIS A 124 -12.04 -2.03 11.06
C HIS A 124 -12.60 -2.27 9.64
N GLU A 125 -13.34 -1.30 9.11
CA GLU A 125 -14.00 -1.38 7.80
C GLU A 125 -13.88 -0.05 7.06
N ILE A 126 -13.96 -0.07 5.73
CA ILE A 126 -13.74 1.12 4.89
C ILE A 126 -14.65 2.30 5.27
N ASN A 127 -15.90 2.02 5.65
CA ASN A 127 -16.86 3.04 6.07
C ASN A 127 -16.47 3.74 7.37
N ASN A 128 -15.63 3.13 8.20
CA ASN A 128 -15.08 3.75 9.40
C ASN A 128 -13.72 4.43 9.16
N ILE A 129 -13.22 4.46 7.93
CA ILE A 129 -11.91 5.05 7.62
C ILE A 129 -12.10 6.45 7.05
N ALA A 130 -11.26 7.37 7.51
CA ALA A 130 -11.05 8.68 6.93
C ALA A 130 -9.60 8.83 6.49
N ILE A 131 -9.37 9.60 5.43
CA ILE A 131 -8.04 10.08 5.09
C ILE A 131 -7.80 11.36 5.88
N SER A 132 -6.65 11.46 6.52
CA SER A 132 -6.28 12.59 7.38
C SER A 132 -4.81 12.98 7.18
N CYS A 133 -4.48 14.24 7.50
CA CYS A 133 -3.08 14.62 7.69
C CYS A 133 -2.55 14.07 9.03
N GLY A 134 -1.22 14.03 9.18
CA GLY A 134 -0.58 13.62 10.43
C GLY A 134 -0.99 14.47 11.64
N ASP A 135 -1.14 15.78 11.45
CA ASP A 135 -1.48 16.72 12.53
C ASP A 135 -2.88 16.44 13.08
N CYS A 136 -3.88 16.33 12.21
CA CYS A 136 -5.26 16.02 12.63
C CYS A 136 -5.36 14.63 13.26
N ASN A 137 -4.69 13.61 12.68
CA ASN A 137 -4.68 12.26 13.25
C ASN A 137 -4.13 12.26 14.68
N ASN A 138 -3.02 12.97 14.92
CA ASN A 138 -2.41 13.07 16.25
C ASN A 138 -3.30 13.86 17.22
N LEU A 139 -3.88 14.97 16.76
CA LEU A 139 -4.73 15.83 17.58
C LEU A 139 -6.07 15.16 17.94
N LYS A 140 -6.63 14.36 17.04
CA LYS A 140 -7.87 13.61 17.25
C LYS A 140 -7.75 12.63 18.40
N GLY A 141 -6.68 11.83 18.41
CA GLY A 141 -6.46 10.79 19.40
C GLY A 141 -7.63 9.80 19.46
N ILE A 142 -8.21 9.63 20.64
CA ILE A 142 -9.33 8.69 20.89
C ILE A 142 -10.72 9.34 20.76
N ARG A 143 -10.81 10.56 20.24
CA ARG A 143 -12.11 11.17 19.94
C ARG A 143 -12.73 10.49 18.72
N ASN A 144 -14.05 10.36 18.72
CA ASN A 144 -14.77 10.04 17.51
C ASN A 144 -14.83 11.25 16.57
N MET A 145 -15.34 11.04 15.35
CA MET A 145 -15.41 12.08 14.32
C MET A 145 -16.17 13.33 14.79
N GLU A 146 -17.35 13.17 15.39
CA GLU A 146 -18.20 14.28 15.83
C GLU A 146 -17.55 15.07 16.98
N GLU A 147 -17.02 14.37 17.98
CA GLU A 147 -16.27 14.95 19.09
C GLU A 147 -15.05 15.73 18.59
N PHE A 148 -14.34 15.18 17.60
CA PHE A 148 -13.17 15.84 17.05
C PHE A 148 -13.53 17.05 16.19
N GLN A 149 -14.58 16.97 15.40
CA GLN A 149 -15.07 18.08 14.61
C GLN A 149 -15.53 19.24 15.50
N LYS A 150 -16.27 18.95 16.57
CA LYS A 150 -16.62 19.94 17.59
C LYS A 150 -15.37 20.57 18.21
N PHE A 151 -14.42 19.74 18.65
CA PHE A 151 -13.15 20.22 19.20
C PHE A 151 -12.39 21.13 18.22
N LEU A 152 -12.34 20.78 16.92
CA LEU A 152 -11.66 21.60 15.92
C LEU A 152 -12.34 22.96 15.72
N LEU A 153 -13.68 23.00 15.67
CA LEU A 153 -14.43 24.26 15.59
C LEU A 153 -14.17 25.14 16.83
N ASP A 154 -14.20 24.56 18.02
CA ASP A 154 -13.91 25.24 19.28
C ASP A 154 -12.43 25.65 19.41
N TYR A 155 -11.52 24.96 18.71
CA TYR A 155 -10.09 25.25 18.72
C TYR A 155 -9.74 26.38 17.74
N ILE A 156 -10.30 26.32 16.52
CA ILE A 156 -10.06 27.33 15.47
C ILE A 156 -10.67 28.67 15.87
N SER A 157 -11.86 28.68 16.48
CA SER A 157 -12.53 29.92 16.93
C SER A 157 -11.79 30.71 18.03
N ARG A 158 -10.68 30.19 18.55
CA ARG A 158 -9.80 30.90 19.51
C ARG A 158 -8.83 31.87 18.82
N PHE A 159 -8.71 31.79 17.50
CA PHE A 159 -7.81 32.58 16.66
C PHE A 159 -8.62 33.30 15.58
#